data_AF-A0A7C5GXM4-F1
#
_entry.id   AF-A0A7C5GXM4-F1
#
_cell.length_a   1.000
_cell.length_b   1.000
_cell.length_c   1.000
_cell.angle_alpha   90.00
_cell.angle_beta   90.00
_cell.angle_gamma   90.00
#
_symmetry.space_group_name_H-M   'P 1'
#
loop_
_entity.id
_entity.type
_entity.pdbx_description
1 polymer ?
#
loop_
_entity_poly.entity_id
_entity_poly.type
_entity_poly.pdbx_seq_one_letter_code
_entity_poly.pdbx_strand_id
1 'polypeptide(L)' 'MRILGIDPGSRITGYGVIDSDGRHSRHVPSGCIRTGSKEFSARLGEIF' A
#
# COMPACT_ATOMS: atom_id res chain seq x y z
N MET A 1 -6.74 -15.21 -7.21
CA MET A 1 -7.26 -14.04 -6.48
C MET A 1 -6.14 -13.05 -6.26
N ARG A 2 -6.34 -11.77 -6.57
CA ARG A 2 -5.36 -10.72 -6.30
C ARG A 2 -5.68 -10.06 -4.96
N ILE A 3 -4.68 -9.90 -4.11
CA ILE A 3 -4.80 -9.36 -2.75
C ILE A 3 -3.83 -8.19 -2.62
N LEU A 4 -4.33 -7.07 -2.09
CA LEU A 4 -3.55 -5.87 -1.78
C LEU A 4 -3.50 -5.73 -0.25
N GLY A 5 -2.28 -5.79 0.30
CA GLY A 5 -2.01 -5.39 1.68
C GLY A 5 -1.57 -3.93 1.72
N ILE A 6 -2.11 -3.18 2.68
CA ILE A 6 -1.76 -1.78 2.94
C ILE A 6 -1.23 -1.67 4.37
N ASP A 7 -0.08 -1.02 4.54
CA ASP A 7 0.52 -0.65 5.82
C ASP A 7 0.51 0.89 5.95
N PRO A 8 -0.56 1.47 6.53
CA PRO A 8 -0.77 2.91 6.51
C PRO A 8 0.19 3.63 7.46
N GLY A 9 0.84 4.68 6.96
CA GLY A 9 1.68 5.57 7.76
C GLY A 9 1.53 7.02 7.33
N SER A 10 1.65 7.94 8.29
CA SER A 10 1.37 9.37 8.10
C SER A 10 2.31 10.09 7.13
N ARG A 11 3.45 9.47 6.80
CA ARG A 11 4.47 9.99 5.88
C ARG A 11 4.81 8.99 4.78
N ILE A 12 4.72 7.70 5.10
CA ILE A 12 5.08 6.61 4.22
C ILE A 12 4.02 5.53 4.45
N THR A 13 3.28 5.17 3.40
CA THR A 13 2.33 4.05 3.41
C THR A 13 2.90 2.93 2.57
N GLY A 14 3.14 1.77 3.18
CA GLY A 14 3.58 0.56 2.48
C GLY A 14 2.42 -0.11 1.74
N TYR A 15 2.72 -0.75 0.62
CA TYR A 15 1.77 -1.64 -0.05
C TYR A 15 2.47 -2.89 -0.58
N GLY A 16 1.73 -3.99 -0.63
CA GLY A 16 2.18 -5.24 -1.22
C GLY A 16 1.04 -5.94 -1.94
N VAL A 17 1.32 -6.48 -3.12
CA VAL A 17 0.36 -7.22 -3.93
C VAL A 17 0.82 -8.65 -4.08
N ILE A 18 -0.09 -9.59 -3.80
CA ILE A 18 0.11 -11.00 -4.08
C ILE A 18 -1.02 -11.54 -4.97
N ASP A 19 -0.68 -12.53 -5.78
CA ASP A 19 -1.67 -13.40 -6.40
C ASP A 19 -1.70 -14.72 -5.59
N SER A 20 -2.89 -15.12 -5.16
CA SER A 20 -3.12 -16.36 -4.42
C SER A 20 -4.15 -17.25 -5.11
N ASP A 21 -3.89 -18.56 -5.10
CA ASP A 21 -4.82 -19.61 -5.51
C ASP A 21 -5.52 -20.29 -4.30
N GLY A 22 -5.32 -19.75 -3.08
CA GLY A 22 -5.82 -20.30 -1.82
C GLY A 22 -4.89 -21.31 -1.15
N ARG A 23 -3.83 -21.78 -1.81
CA ARG A 23 -2.80 -22.67 -1.23
C ARG A 23 -1.40 -22.08 -1.33
N HIS A 24 -1.13 -21.38 -2.41
CA HIS A 24 0.13 -20.71 -2.69
C HIS A 24 -0.12 -19.22 -2.85
N SER A 25 0.90 -18.44 -2.51
CA SER A 25 0.91 -16.99 -2.72
C SER A 25 2.16 -16.61 -3.50
N ARG A 26 1.98 -15.85 -4.57
CA ARG A 26 3.05 -15.33 -5.40
C ARG A 26 3.13 -13.82 -5.22
N HIS A 27 4.32 -13.33 -4.88
CA HIS A 27 4.61 -11.90 -4.88
C HIS A 27 4.46 -11.33 -6.30
N VAL A 28 3.78 -10.18 -6.42
CA VAL A 28 3.62 -9.45 -7.68
C VAL A 28 4.49 -8.18 -7.61
N PRO A 29 4.01 -7.00 -7.18
CA PRO A 29 4.90 -5.97 -6.64
C PRO A 29 4.67 -5.63 -5.16
N SER A 30 5.63 -4.93 -4.58
CA SER A 30 5.50 -4.21 -3.31
C SER A 30 6.23 -2.87 -3.40
N GLY A 31 5.86 -1.93 -2.55
CA GLY A 31 6.42 -0.59 -2.56
C GLY A 31 5.95 0.28 -1.41
N CYS A 32 6.26 1.56 -1.49
CA CYS A 32 5.78 2.56 -0.54
C CYS A 32 5.36 3.84 -1.26
N ILE A 33 4.25 4.41 -0.82
CA ILE A 33 3.79 5.75 -1.20
C ILE A 33 4.35 6.71 -0.15
N ARG A 34 5.17 7.66 -0.59
CA ARG A 34 5.74 8.69 0.28
C ARG A 34 4.93 9.96 0.12
N THR A 35 4.12 10.28 1.11
CA THR A 35 3.37 11.54 1.12
C THR A 35 4.33 12.67 1.50
N GLY A 36 4.41 13.72 0.68
CA GLY A 36 5.31 14.85 0.87
C GLY A 36 4.98 15.71 2.11
N SER A 37 5.65 16.86 2.27
CA SER A 37 5.43 17.86 3.34
C SER A 37 4.11 18.64 3.20
N LYS A 38 3.06 18.00 2.69
CA LYS A 38 1.73 18.60 2.56
C LYS A 38 1.00 18.58 3.91
N GLU A 39 0.06 19.51 4.07
CA GLU A 39 -0.86 19.54 5.20
C GLU A 39 -1.52 18.17 5.46
N PHE A 40 -1.83 17.87 6.72
CA PHE A 40 -2.29 16.52 7.13
C PHE A 40 -3.52 16.04 6.35
N SER A 41 -4.50 16.92 6.10
CA SER A 41 -5.68 16.63 5.30
C SER A 41 -5.34 16.30 3.84
N ALA A 42 -4.36 17.00 3.25
CA ALA A 42 -3.90 16.75 1.89
C ALA A 42 -3.14 15.42 1.76
N ARG A 43 -2.50 14.94 2.84
CA ARG A 43 -1.85 13.61 2.88
C ARG A 43 -2.84 12.46 2.95
N LEU A 44 -3.99 12.65 3.61
CA LEU A 44 -5.03 11.61 3.68
C LEU A 44 -5.61 11.28 2.30
N GLY A 45 -5.83 12.28 1.44
CA GLY A 45 -6.30 12.04 0.06
C GLY A 45 -5.29 11.41 -0.90
N GLU A 46 -4.02 11.26 -0.48
CA GLU A 46 -3.02 10.47 -1.23
C GLU A 46 -3.01 8.99 -0.79
N ILE A 47 -3.61 8.68 0.37
CA ILE A 47 -3.61 7.34 0.99
C ILE A 47 -4.97 6.64 0.83
N PHE A 48 -6.06 7.41 0.79
CA PHE A 48 -7.46 6.96 0.70
C PHE A 48 -8.13 7.51 -0.56
#